data_AF-A0A944SZC1-F1
#
_entry.id   AF-A0A944SZC1-F1
#
_cell.length_a   1.000
_cell.length_b   1.000
_cell.length_c   1.000
_cell.angle_alpha   90.00
_cell.angle_beta   90.00
_cell.angle_gamma   90.00
#
_symmetry.space_group_name_H-M   'P 1'
#
loop_
_entity.id
_entity.type
_entity.pdbx_description
1 polymer ?
#
loop_
_entity_poly.entity_id
_entity_poly.type
_entity_poly.pdbx_seq_one_letter_code
_entity_poly.pdbx_strand_id
1 'polypeptide(L)'
;MLLNNDHSKSIIEVGSGLAQSTKYSFKAKGLDLALKNKILVPKAYLIPQEFWENLEKKIEIKNDLVRQIKNLPLNNDISVRSSFSIEDQTEKSFAGMFDTVLS
;
A
#
# COMPACT_ATOMS: atom_id res chain seq x y z
N MET A 1 8.40 -29.64 -0.31
CA MET A 1 7.20 -28.88 0.09
C MET A 1 7.45 -27.43 -0.27
N LEU A 2 6.97 -26.98 -1.43
CA LEU A 2 7.11 -25.57 -1.81
C LEU A 2 6.13 -24.79 -0.92
N LEU A 3 6.68 -23.97 -0.03
CA LEU A 3 5.91 -22.93 0.64
C LEU A 3 5.41 -22.00 -0.48
N ASN A 4 4.18 -22.23 -0.94
CA ASN A 4 3.41 -21.20 -1.63
C ASN A 4 3.23 -20.09 -0.60
N ASN A 5 4.21 -19.20 -0.49
CA ASN A 5 4.04 -17.91 0.14
C ASN A 5 3.06 -17.16 -0.75
N ASP A 6 1.77 -17.35 -0.43
CA ASP A 6 0.67 -16.59 -0.97
C ASP A 6 0.85 -15.13 -0.51
N HIS A 7 1.77 -14.42 -1.18
CA HIS A 7 2.05 -13.00 -0.98
C HIS A 7 0.82 -12.12 -1.31
N SER A 8 -0.35 -12.70 -1.59
CA SER A 8 -1.62 -11.99 -1.77
C SER A 8 -2.15 -11.30 -0.50
N LYS A 9 -1.51 -11.50 0.67
CA LYS A 9 -1.98 -10.98 1.95
C LYS A 9 -0.87 -10.38 2.83
N SER A 10 0.07 -9.65 2.24
CA SER A 10 1.08 -8.94 3.04
C SER A 10 1.06 -7.44 2.73
N ILE A 11 1.10 -6.62 3.78
CA ILE A 11 1.45 -5.20 3.64
C ILE A 11 2.83 -5.11 2.98
N ILE A 12 2.96 -4.19 2.02
CA ILE A 12 4.19 -4.03 1.25
C ILE A 12 4.90 -2.76 1.69
N GLU A 13 6.19 -2.85 1.99
CA GLU A 13 7.01 -1.66 2.22
C GLU A 13 7.31 -0.96 0.88
N VAL A 14 7.05 0.35 0.83
CA VAL A 14 7.42 1.20 -0.30
C VAL A 14 8.95 1.29 -0.34
N GLY A 15 9.55 1.04 -1.50
CA GLY A 15 11.00 0.91 -1.69
C GLY A 15 11.51 -0.53 -1.66
N SER A 16 10.64 -1.53 -1.45
CA SER A 16 11.03 -2.96 -1.43
C SER A 16 11.46 -3.54 -2.78
N GLY A 17 11.45 -2.74 -3.86
CA GLY A 17 11.80 -3.19 -5.22
C GLY A 17 10.64 -3.85 -5.97
N LEU A 18 9.43 -3.81 -5.43
CA LEU A 18 8.23 -4.41 -6.01
C LEU A 18 7.36 -3.43 -6.81
N ALA A 19 7.87 -2.24 -7.15
CA ALA A 19 7.15 -1.16 -7.85
C ALA A 19 6.42 -1.59 -9.15
N GLN A 20 6.93 -2.60 -9.84
CA GLN A 20 6.35 -3.11 -11.10
C GLN A 20 5.22 -4.13 -10.87
N SER A 21 4.97 -4.53 -9.63
CA SER A 21 3.87 -5.41 -9.28
C SER A 21 2.53 -4.72 -9.58
N THR A 22 1.55 -5.48 -10.08
CA THR A 22 0.17 -5.01 -10.25
C THR A 22 -0.50 -4.60 -8.94
N LYS A 23 0.08 -4.98 -7.79
CA LYS A 23 -0.36 -4.57 -6.46
C LYS A 23 0.01 -3.13 -6.13
N TYR A 24 0.99 -2.55 -6.82
CA TYR A 24 1.38 -1.15 -6.64
C TYR A 24 0.46 -0.22 -7.41
N SER A 25 -0.16 0.69 -6.67
CA SER A 25 -0.89 1.82 -7.24
C SER A 25 0.07 2.94 -7.69
N PHE A 26 -0.41 3.82 -8.56
CA PHE A 26 0.37 4.91 -9.15
C PHE A 26 1.13 5.77 -8.13
N LYS A 27 0.49 6.19 -7.02
CA LYS A 27 1.16 7.00 -5.99
C LYS A 27 2.28 6.22 -5.29
N ALA A 28 2.09 4.93 -5.01
CA ALA A 28 3.14 4.09 -4.44
C ALA A 28 4.33 3.94 -5.40
N LYS A 29 4.08 3.80 -6.71
CA LYS A 29 5.13 3.82 -7.74
C LYS A 29 5.89 5.15 -7.77
N GLY A 30 5.18 6.27 -7.61
CA GLY A 30 5.78 7.60 -7.52
C GLY A 30 6.73 7.73 -6.31
N LEU A 31 6.34 7.19 -5.16
CA LEU A 31 7.20 7.17 -3.96
C LEU A 31 8.42 6.26 -4.16
N ASP A 32 8.25 5.07 -4.74
CA ASP A 32 9.37 4.18 -5.10
C ASP A 32 10.34 4.86 -6.10
N LEU A 33 9.81 5.57 -7.10
CA LEU A 33 10.62 6.31 -8.06
C LEU A 33 11.39 7.45 -7.38
N ALA A 34 10.77 8.19 -6.47
CA ALA A 34 11.44 9.23 -5.70
C ALA A 34 12.59 8.65 -4.84
N LEU A 35 12.33 7.55 -4.13
CA LEU A 35 13.36 6.81 -3.38
C LEU A 35 14.52 6.37 -4.29
N LYS A 36 14.22 5.79 -5.46
CA LYS A 36 15.23 5.37 -6.44
C LYS A 36 16.12 6.53 -6.91
N ASN A 37 15.56 7.74 -6.99
CA ASN A 37 16.27 8.96 -7.35
C ASN A 37 16.93 9.66 -6.14
N LYS A 38 17.05 8.98 -4.99
CA LYS A 38 17.66 9.50 -3.75
C LYS A 38 16.94 10.73 -3.19
N ILE A 39 15.65 10.90 -3.52
CA ILE A 39 14.80 11.91 -2.89
C ILE A 39 14.38 11.36 -1.52
N LEU A 40 14.42 12.19 -0.48
CA LEU A 40 13.98 11.82 0.85
C LEU A 40 12.47 11.58 0.85
N VAL A 41 12.05 10.35 1.09
CA VAL A 41 10.64 9.96 1.22
C VAL A 41 10.42 9.39 2.61
N PRO A 42 9.35 9.79 3.33
CA PRO A 42 8.99 9.15 4.60
C PRO A 42 8.78 7.65 4.43
N LYS A 43 9.06 6.89 5.49
CA LYS A 43 8.78 5.45 5.50
C LYS A 43 7.29 5.22 5.22
N ALA A 44 6.99 4.40 4.22
CA ALA A 44 5.63 4.20 3.75
C ALA A 44 5.32 2.72 3.50
N TYR A 45 4.06 2.39 3.66
CA TYR A 45 3.53 1.04 3.50
C TYR A 45 2.28 1.06 2.62
N LEU A 46 2.14 0.06 1.78
CA LEU A 46 1.00 -0.15 0.90
C LEU A 46 0.17 -1.30 1.43
N ILE A 47 -1.13 -1.07 1.60
CA ILE A 47 -2.13 -2.11 1.84
C ILE A 47 -2.67 -2.54 0.47
N PRO A 48 -2.39 -3.78 0.01
CA PRO A 48 -2.89 -4.25 -1.28
C PRO A 48 -4.43 -4.29 -1.36
N GLN A 49 -4.99 -4.11 -2.55
CA GLN A 49 -6.43 -4.10 -2.80
C GLN A 49 -7.12 -5.42 -2.39
N GLU A 50 -6.39 -6.54 -2.43
CA GLU A 50 -6.87 -7.86 -2.06
C GLU A 50 -7.32 -7.95 -0.60
N PHE A 51 -6.77 -7.10 0.28
CA PHE A 51 -7.28 -6.97 1.64
C PHE A 51 -8.68 -6.37 1.65
N TRP A 52 -8.95 -5.39 0.78
CA TRP A 52 -10.22 -4.70 0.73
C TRP A 52 -11.35 -5.59 0.21
N GLU A 53 -11.10 -6.32 -0.87
CA GLU A 53 -12.09 -7.23 -1.49
C GLU A 53 -12.58 -8.33 -0.54
N ASN A 54 -11.76 -8.66 0.46
CA ASN A 54 -12.01 -9.72 1.42
C ASN A 54 -12.34 -9.21 2.84
N LEU A 55 -12.16 -7.92 3.12
CA LEU A 55 -12.30 -7.36 4.47
C LEU A 55 -13.73 -7.51 5.01
N GLU A 56 -14.72 -7.32 4.14
CA GLU A 56 -16.14 -7.41 4.50
C GLU A 56 -16.62 -8.87 4.61
N LYS A 57 -15.92 -9.81 3.97
CA LYS A 57 -16.38 -11.20 3.82
C LYS A 57 -15.74 -12.16 4.82
N LYS A 58 -14.56 -11.85 5.35
CA LYS A 58 -13.74 -12.80 6.14
C LYS A 58 -13.05 -12.11 7.33
N ILE A 59 -13.58 -12.34 8.53
CA ILE A 59 -13.04 -11.74 9.77
C ILE A 59 -11.57 -12.08 10.04
N GLU A 60 -11.12 -13.28 9.62
CA GLU A 60 -9.73 -13.71 9.74
C GLU A 60 -8.77 -12.79 8.97
N ILE A 61 -9.18 -12.32 7.78
CA ILE A 61 -8.36 -11.41 6.96
C ILE A 61 -8.30 -10.02 7.59
N LYS A 62 -9.40 -9.55 8.18
CA LYS A 62 -9.42 -8.31 8.96
C LYS A 62 -8.47 -8.41 10.16
N ASN A 63 -8.54 -9.50 10.92
CA ASN A 63 -7.67 -9.71 12.09
C ASN A 63 -6.19 -9.79 11.69
N ASP A 64 -5.90 -10.46 10.57
CA ASP A 64 -4.56 -10.53 10.04
C ASP A 64 -4.02 -9.16 9.59
N LEU A 65 -4.84 -8.37 8.88
CA LEU A 65 -4.46 -7.00 8.50
C LEU A 65 -4.16 -6.14 9.74
N VAL A 66 -5.03 -6.16 10.74
CA VAL A 66 -4.83 -5.41 11.99
C VAL A 66 -3.53 -5.84 12.69
N ARG A 67 -3.26 -7.15 12.73
CA ARG A 67 -2.01 -7.68 13.28
C ARG A 67 -0.79 -7.17 12.52
N GLN A 68 -0.84 -7.18 11.19
CA GLN A 68 0.26 -6.67 10.36
C GLN A 68 0.49 -5.18 10.59
N ILE A 69 -0.56 -4.35 10.58
CA ILE A 69 -0.46 -2.90 10.82
C ILE A 69 0.17 -2.61 12.20
N LYS A 70 -0.25 -3.33 13.25
CA LYS A 70 0.29 -3.16 14.61
C LYS A 70 1.77 -3.52 14.73
N ASN A 71 2.28 -4.40 13.87
CA ASN A 71 3.67 -4.81 13.87
C ASN A 71 4.56 -3.94 12.96
N LEU A 72 3.97 -2.97 12.25
CA LEU A 72 4.76 -2.04 11.44
C LEU A 72 5.53 -1.08 12.37
N PRO A 73 6.81 -0.79 12.09
CA PRO A 73 7.58 0.22 12.80
C PRO A 73 7.15 1.62 12.36
N LEU A 74 5.92 2.01 12.75
CA LEU A 74 5.33 3.32 12.51
C LEU A 74 5.71 4.28 13.65
N ASN A 75 5.94 5.54 13.30
CA ASN A 75 6.00 6.62 14.27
C ASN A 75 4.57 7.03 14.67
N ASN A 76 4.42 7.85 15.72
CA ASN A 76 3.09 8.28 16.19
C ASN A 76 2.33 9.12 15.17
N ASP A 77 3.03 9.87 14.31
CA ASP A 77 2.42 10.74 13.30
C ASP A 77 2.39 10.01 11.95
N ILE A 78 1.20 9.57 11.52
CA ILE A 78 1.02 8.83 10.27
C ILE A 78 -0.05 9.50 9.40
N SER A 79 0.20 9.51 8.08
CA SER A 79 -0.82 9.87 7.09
C SER A 79 -1.36 8.63 6.41
N VAL A 80 -2.69 8.45 6.41
CA VAL A 80 -3.35 7.40 5.63
C VAL A 80 -3.88 8.03 4.34
N ARG A 81 -3.42 7.53 3.19
CA ARG A 81 -3.76 8.10 1.88
C ARG A 81 -4.33 7.02 0.97
N SER A 82 -5.49 7.30 0.37
CA SER A 82 -6.03 6.47 -0.69
C SER A 82 -5.15 6.54 -1.94
N SER A 83 -4.99 5.40 -2.60
CA SER A 83 -4.16 5.28 -3.80
C SER A 83 -4.85 4.33 -4.78
N PHE A 84 -5.56 4.92 -5.74
CA PHE A 84 -6.34 4.19 -6.73
C PHE A 84 -5.49 3.83 -7.94
N SER A 85 -5.67 2.60 -8.43
CA SER A 85 -4.99 2.07 -9.62
C SER A 85 -5.57 2.60 -10.94
N ILE A 86 -6.71 3.32 -10.90
CA ILE A 86 -7.33 3.91 -12.11
C ILE A 86 -6.45 5.01 -12.75
N GLU A 87 -5.58 5.65 -11.96
CA GLU A 87 -4.53 6.54 -12.48
C GLU A 87 -3.54 5.80 -13.41
N ASP A 88 -3.42 4.47 -13.31
CA ASP A 88 -2.58 3.66 -14.21
C ASP A 88 -3.25 3.38 -15.58
N GLN A 89 -4.56 3.62 -15.75
CA GLN A 89 -5.30 3.29 -16.98
C GLN A 89 -5.63 4.50 -17.87
N THR A 90 -5.49 5.71 -17.35
CA THR A 90 -5.79 6.95 -18.08
C THR A 90 -4.82 8.04 -17.68
N GLU A 91 -4.42 8.94 -18.58
CA GLU A 91 -3.63 10.15 -18.27
C GLU A 91 -4.37 11.15 -17.34
N LYS A 92 -5.47 10.73 -16.70
CA LYS A 92 -6.31 11.55 -15.83
C LYS A 92 -5.84 11.37 -14.39
N SER A 93 -5.42 12.48 -13.78
CA SER A 93 -5.15 12.56 -12.35
C SER A 93 -6.45 12.70 -11.56
N PHE A 94 -6.58 11.98 -10.44
CA PHE A 94 -7.69 12.12 -9.48
C PHE A 94 -7.22 12.82 -8.19
N ALA A 95 -6.21 13.70 -8.31
CA ALA A 95 -5.67 14.45 -7.19
C ALA A 95 -6.77 15.25 -6.46
N GLY A 96 -6.85 15.09 -5.15
CA GLY A 96 -7.82 15.81 -4.30
C GLY A 96 -9.25 15.25 -4.29
N MET A 97 -9.55 14.17 -5.02
CA MET A 97 -10.89 13.58 -5.04
C MET A 97 -11.20 12.64 -3.85
N PHE A 98 -10.19 12.33 -3.03
CA PHE A 98 -10.32 11.34 -1.97
C PHE A 98 -9.78 11.85 -0.64
N ASP A 99 -10.38 11.35 0.44
CA ASP A 99 -10.03 11.74 1.80
C ASP A 99 -8.58 11.41 2.13
N THR A 100 -7.92 12.35 2.80
CA THR A 100 -6.64 12.18 3.47
C THR A 100 -6.86 12.45 4.94
N VAL A 101 -6.56 11.48 5.81
CA VAL A 101 -6.61 11.67 7.27
C VAL A 101 -5.20 11.95 7.77
N LEU A 102 -5.05 13.05 8.49
CA LEU A 102 -3.86 13.41 9.26
C LEU A 102 -4.18 13.16 10.74
N SER A 103 -3.37 12.37 11.43
CA SER A 103 -3.52 12.10 12.86
C SER A 103 -2.18 12.08 13.56
#